data_AF-C9ZPA9-F1
#
_entry.id   AF-C9ZPA9-F1
#
_cell.length_a   1.000
_cell.length_b   1.000
_cell.length_c   1.000
_cell.angle_alpha   90.00
_cell.angle_beta   90.00
_cell.angle_gamma   90.00
#
_symmetry.space_group_name_H-M   'P 1'
#
loop_
_entity.id
_entity.type
_entity.pdbx_description
1 polymer ?
#
loop_
_entity_poly.entity_id
_entity_poly.type
_entity_poly.pdbx_seq_one_letter_code
_entity_poly.pdbx_strand_id
1 'polypeptide(L)'
;MPLWSFVELSSSFLSPVTVGVSPFFRPLEERLNTEPPAVREVVWEYMHCTKRAINTRIIGFCEPTLNKCVDDLRLYLKASAAGGSDEASLAEVLRRRRGEVDADSLPWESRAEYKEWLRTQGRLKCG
;
A
#
# COMPACT_ATOMS: atom_id res chain seq x y z
N MET A 1 -11.35 4.00 -20.81
CA MET A 1 -10.07 3.68 -21.47
C MET A 1 -9.92 2.17 -21.52
N PRO A 2 -9.54 1.57 -22.66
CA PRO A 2 -9.40 0.12 -22.78
C PRO A 2 -8.21 -0.40 -21.97
N LEU A 3 -8.36 -1.61 -21.40
CA LEU A 3 -7.38 -2.28 -20.52
C LEU A 3 -5.96 -2.35 -21.13
N TRP A 4 -5.89 -2.48 -22.46
CA TRP A 4 -4.64 -2.53 -23.23
C TRP A 4 -3.81 -1.25 -23.14
N SER A 5 -4.43 -0.07 -23.20
CA SER A 5 -3.71 1.21 -23.14
C SER A 5 -3.04 1.45 -21.78
N PHE A 6 -3.58 0.88 -20.71
CA PHE A 6 -2.97 0.96 -19.37
C PHE A 6 -1.81 0.00 -19.17
N VAL A 7 -1.89 -1.22 -19.73
CA VAL A 7 -0.80 -2.19 -19.71
C VAL A 7 0.42 -1.65 -20.45
N GLU A 8 0.20 -1.02 -21.61
CA GLU A 8 1.26 -0.39 -22.40
C GLU A 8 1.96 0.75 -21.64
N LEU A 9 1.19 1.60 -20.94
CA LEU A 9 1.72 2.68 -20.12
C LEU A 9 2.58 2.15 -18.95
N SER A 10 2.13 1.08 -18.28
CA SER A 10 2.93 0.43 -17.25
C SER A 10 4.23 -0.11 -17.82
N SER A 11 4.25 -0.54 -19.09
CA SER A 11 5.37 -1.26 -19.69
C SER A 11 6.57 -0.38 -20.07
N SER A 12 6.34 0.89 -20.41
CA SER A 12 7.34 1.77 -21.04
C SER A 12 8.14 2.67 -20.09
N PHE A 13 7.64 2.94 -18.87
CA PHE A 13 8.26 3.93 -17.97
C PHE A 13 9.13 3.35 -16.85
N LEU A 14 9.01 2.04 -16.56
CA LEU A 14 9.65 1.43 -15.39
C LEU A 14 10.57 0.29 -15.81
N SER A 15 11.85 0.42 -15.48
CA SER A 15 12.86 -0.63 -15.67
C SER A 15 12.54 -1.82 -14.76
N PRO A 16 12.64 -3.07 -15.23
CA PRO A 16 12.49 -4.26 -14.38
C PRO A 16 13.43 -4.27 -13.16
N VAL A 17 14.59 -3.58 -13.25
CA VAL A 17 15.59 -3.47 -12.17
C VAL A 17 15.08 -2.63 -11.00
N THR A 18 14.15 -1.70 -11.24
CA THR A 18 13.55 -0.86 -10.21
C THR A 18 12.26 -1.44 -9.64
N VAL A 19 11.86 -2.64 -10.06
CA VAL A 19 10.64 -3.32 -9.60
C VAL A 19 10.97 -4.09 -8.31
N GLY A 20 11.19 -3.32 -7.24
CA GLY A 20 11.44 -3.84 -5.92
C GLY A 20 11.17 -2.75 -4.90
N VAL A 21 10.08 -2.87 -4.17
CA VAL A 21 9.82 -2.03 -3.00
C VAL A 21 10.46 -2.72 -1.80
N SER A 22 11.03 -1.93 -0.89
CA SER A 22 11.50 -2.45 0.39
C SER A 22 10.39 -3.28 1.05
N PRO A 23 10.70 -4.49 1.58
CA PRO A 23 9.73 -5.24 2.37
C PRO A 23 9.49 -4.59 3.74
N PHE A 24 10.31 -3.62 4.12
CA PHE A 24 10.18 -2.88 5.36
C PHE A 24 9.19 -1.73 5.21
N PHE A 25 8.52 -1.41 6.32
CA PHE A 25 7.61 -0.28 6.38
C PHE A 25 8.33 1.05 6.09
N ARG A 26 7.56 2.00 5.57
CA ARG A 26 8.04 3.36 5.29
C ARG A 26 8.54 4.06 6.57
N PRO A 27 9.34 5.13 6.45
CA PRO A 27 9.79 5.93 7.60
C PRO A 27 8.64 6.37 8.51
N LEU A 28 8.95 6.69 9.77
CA LEU A 28 7.93 7.03 10.76
C LEU A 28 7.10 8.25 10.34
N GLU A 29 7.75 9.23 9.73
CA GLU A 29 7.15 10.47 9.24
C GLU A 29 6.09 10.19 8.19
N GLU A 30 6.41 9.33 7.22
CA GLU A 30 5.47 8.92 6.18
C GLU A 30 4.32 8.09 6.77
N ARG A 31 4.58 7.23 7.76
CA ARG A 31 3.54 6.43 8.42
C ARG A 31 2.56 7.28 9.22
N LEU A 32 3.04 8.32 9.90
CA LEU A 32 2.21 9.20 10.71
C LEU A 32 1.47 10.25 9.88
N ASN A 33 1.83 10.44 8.61
CA ASN A 33 1.13 11.33 7.70
C ASN A 33 -0.35 10.90 7.55
N THR A 34 -1.25 11.81 7.91
CA THR A 34 -2.72 11.64 7.81
C THR A 34 -3.31 12.24 6.54
N GLU A 35 -2.49 12.90 5.72
CA GLU A 35 -2.95 13.55 4.50
C GLU A 35 -3.42 12.52 3.47
N PRO A 36 -4.48 12.87 2.70
CA PRO A 36 -4.92 12.10 1.55
C PRO A 36 -3.77 11.82 0.57
N PRO A 37 -3.74 10.65 -0.08
CA PRO A 37 -2.73 10.35 -1.08
C PRO A 37 -2.87 11.29 -2.29
N ALA A 38 -1.74 11.78 -2.80
CA ALA A 38 -1.72 12.59 -4.01
C ALA A 38 -2.02 11.71 -5.23
N VAL A 39 -2.87 12.17 -6.16
CA VAL A 39 -3.28 11.39 -7.35
C VAL A 39 -2.07 10.89 -8.14
N ARG A 40 -1.01 11.71 -8.26
CA ARG A 40 0.24 11.33 -8.93
C ARG A 40 0.90 10.11 -8.27
N GLU A 41 0.93 10.08 -6.94
CA GLU A 41 1.49 8.96 -6.17
C GLU A 41 0.64 7.70 -6.35
N VAL A 42 -0.69 7.84 -6.34
CA VAL A 42 -1.61 6.72 -6.57
C VAL A 42 -1.38 6.06 -7.94
N VAL A 43 -1.25 6.86 -9.00
CA VAL A 43 -0.95 6.35 -10.35
C VAL A 43 0.43 5.69 -10.38
N TRP A 44 1.42 6.27 -9.71
CA TRP A 44 2.78 5.72 -9.64
C TRP A 44 2.82 4.33 -8.96
N GLU A 45 2.14 4.19 -7.82
CA GLU A 45 2.01 2.93 -7.07
C GLU A 45 1.29 1.86 -7.91
N TYR A 46 0.24 2.23 -8.63
CA TYR A 46 -0.44 1.33 -9.56
C TYR A 46 0.49 0.83 -10.67
N MET A 47 1.30 1.72 -11.27
CA MET A 47 2.28 1.33 -12.28
C MET A 47 3.35 0.37 -11.73
N HIS A 48 3.81 0.59 -10.50
CA HIS A 48 4.74 -0.32 -9.83
C HIS A 48 4.10 -1.69 -9.54
N CYS A 49 2.88 -1.69 -9.01
CA CYS A 49 2.13 -2.90 -8.71
C CYS A 49 1.90 -3.75 -9.97
N THR A 50 1.43 -3.14 -11.05
CA THR A 50 1.16 -3.83 -12.32
C THR A 50 2.42 -4.40 -12.94
N LYS A 51 3.54 -3.65 -12.91
CA LYS A 51 4.84 -4.16 -13.36
C LYS A 51 5.31 -5.36 -12.55
N ARG A 52 5.12 -5.34 -11.22
CA ARG A 52 5.46 -6.47 -10.35
C ARG A 52 4.58 -7.69 -10.63
N ALA A 53 3.29 -7.48 -10.84
CA ALA A 53 2.35 -8.55 -11.19
C ALA A 53 2.68 -9.20 -12.55
N ILE A 54 3.16 -8.42 -13.52
CA ILE A 54 3.54 -8.89 -14.86
C ILE A 54 4.93 -9.55 -14.87
N ASN A 55 5.85 -9.15 -13.99
CA ASN A 55 7.19 -9.71 -13.88
C ASN A 55 7.20 -11.05 -13.11
N THR A 56 6.42 -12.00 -13.62
CA THR A 56 6.14 -13.34 -13.06
C THR A 56 7.37 -14.26 -12.95
N ARG A 57 8.51 -13.85 -13.50
CA ARG A 57 9.75 -14.66 -13.48
C ARG A 57 10.46 -14.69 -12.13
N ILE A 58 10.12 -13.82 -11.18
CA ILE A 58 10.95 -13.59 -9.99
C ILE A 58 10.54 -14.48 -8.79
N ILE A 59 9.26 -14.79 -8.54
CA ILE A 59 8.84 -15.57 -7.34
C ILE A 59 7.58 -16.40 -7.63
N GLY A 60 7.63 -17.71 -7.34
CA GLY A 60 6.57 -18.71 -7.62
C GLY A 60 5.22 -18.53 -6.91
N PHE A 61 5.01 -17.44 -6.18
CA PHE A 61 3.73 -17.02 -5.61
C PHE A 61 3.52 -15.54 -5.98
N CYS A 62 2.71 -15.30 -7.01
CA CYS A 62 2.52 -13.98 -7.62
C CYS A 62 1.56 -13.10 -6.80
N GLU A 63 2.04 -12.58 -5.67
CA GLU A 63 1.45 -11.40 -5.04
C GLU A 63 2.29 -10.15 -5.35
N PRO A 64 1.67 -9.05 -5.83
CA PRO A 64 0.24 -8.82 -6.08
C PRO A 64 -0.25 -9.35 -7.45
N THR A 65 -1.57 -9.63 -7.56
CA THR A 65 -2.23 -9.91 -8.86
C THR A 65 -2.65 -8.60 -9.55
N LEU A 66 -2.88 -8.64 -10.87
CA LEU A 66 -3.38 -7.47 -11.62
C LEU A 66 -4.71 -6.94 -11.05
N ASN A 67 -5.62 -7.84 -10.65
CA ASN A 67 -6.89 -7.45 -10.02
C ASN A 67 -6.65 -6.70 -8.70
N LYS A 68 -5.74 -7.21 -7.85
CA LYS A 68 -5.36 -6.54 -6.59
C LYS A 68 -4.80 -5.14 -6.85
N CYS A 69 -3.99 -4.96 -7.90
CA CYS A 69 -3.50 -3.64 -8.29
C CYS A 69 -4.61 -2.68 -8.71
N VAL A 70 -5.64 -3.15 -9.44
CA VAL A 70 -6.79 -2.32 -9.82
C VAL A 70 -7.65 -1.97 -8.60
N ASP A 71 -7.85 -2.91 -7.69
CA ASP A 71 -8.62 -2.67 -6.46
C ASP A 71 -7.91 -1.68 -5.54
N ASP A 72 -6.58 -1.79 -5.43
CA ASP A 72 -5.76 -0.82 -4.71
C ASP A 72 -5.81 0.56 -5.38
N LEU A 73 -5.74 0.65 -6.71
CA LEU A 73 -5.92 1.91 -7.44
C LEU A 73 -7.27 2.57 -7.11
N ARG A 74 -8.36 1.80 -7.11
CA ARG A 74 -9.71 2.30 -6.80
C ARG A 74 -9.80 2.83 -5.37
N LEU A 75 -9.28 2.08 -4.41
CA LEU A 75 -9.25 2.46 -3.00
C LEU A 75 -8.50 3.79 -2.81
N TYR A 76 -7.30 3.88 -3.36
CA TYR A 76 -6.44 5.06 -3.20
C TYR A 76 -6.99 6.28 -3.95
N LEU A 77 -7.63 6.10 -5.11
CA LEU A 77 -8.30 7.20 -5.80
C LEU A 77 -9.48 7.74 -5.00
N LYS A 78 -10.32 6.87 -4.40
CA LYS A 78 -11.43 7.29 -3.52
C LYS A 78 -10.94 8.06 -2.28
N ALA A 79 -9.82 7.60 -1.70
CA ALA A 79 -9.18 8.28 -0.58
C ALA A 79 -8.54 9.64 -0.97
N SER A 80 -8.14 9.81 -2.22
CA SER A 80 -7.53 11.06 -2.71
C SER A 80 -8.53 12.21 -2.79
N ALA A 81 -8.02 13.45 -2.85
CA ALA A 81 -8.85 14.64 -3.03
C ALA A 81 -9.72 14.58 -4.31
N ALA A 82 -9.24 13.92 -5.38
CA ALA A 82 -10.00 13.78 -6.62
C ALA A 82 -11.19 12.81 -6.49
N GLY A 83 -11.15 11.88 -5.54
CA GLY A 83 -12.24 10.96 -5.23
C GLY A 83 -13.24 11.48 -4.19
N GLY A 84 -13.07 12.73 -3.74
CA GLY A 84 -13.90 13.33 -2.69
C GLY A 84 -13.44 13.00 -1.27
N SER A 85 -12.26 12.42 -1.09
CA SER A 85 -11.70 12.06 0.23
C SER A 85 -12.65 11.21 1.07
N ASP A 86 -13.16 10.13 0.46
CA ASP A 86 -14.05 9.18 1.13
C ASP A 86 -13.43 8.68 2.43
N GLU A 87 -14.14 8.90 3.55
CA GLU A 87 -13.60 8.69 4.90
C GLU A 87 -13.22 7.22 5.14
N ALA A 88 -14.07 6.29 4.70
CA ALA A 88 -13.81 4.86 4.84
C ALA A 88 -12.59 4.41 4.03
N SER A 89 -12.46 4.89 2.79
CA SER A 89 -11.31 4.62 1.93
C SER A 89 -10.02 5.24 2.51
N LEU A 90 -10.10 6.46 3.03
CA LEU A 90 -8.97 7.14 3.67
C LEU A 90 -8.52 6.40 4.93
N ALA A 91 -9.45 5.99 5.79
CA ALA A 91 -9.14 5.21 6.98
C ALA A 91 -8.40 3.91 6.63
N GLU A 92 -8.86 3.18 5.62
CA GLU A 92 -8.19 1.96 5.16
C GLU A 92 -6.80 2.25 4.56
N VAL A 93 -6.64 3.32 3.78
CA VAL A 93 -5.33 3.74 3.25
C VAL A 93 -4.36 4.09 4.38
N LEU A 94 -4.81 4.84 5.38
CA LEU A 94 -3.98 5.21 6.55
C LEU A 94 -3.62 3.98 7.38
N ARG A 95 -4.55 3.05 7.58
CA ARG A 95 -4.31 1.78 8.27
C ARG A 95 -3.23 0.96 7.58
N ARG A 96 -3.29 0.86 6.25
CA ARG A 96 -2.27 0.18 5.43
C ARG A 96 -0.92 0.90 5.46
N ARG A 97 -0.94 2.23 5.36
CA ARG A 97 0.26 3.09 5.42
C ARG A 97 1.01 2.90 6.74
N ARG A 98 0.30 2.92 7.87
CA ARG A 98 0.86 2.66 9.21
C ARG A 98 1.30 1.21 9.39
N GLY A 99 0.63 0.26 8.74
CA GLY A 99 0.85 -1.15 8.98
C GLY A 99 0.42 -1.53 10.39
N GLU A 100 -0.81 -1.12 10.74
CA GLU A 100 -1.39 -1.31 12.07
C GLU A 100 -1.43 -2.78 12.48
N VAL A 101 -1.09 -3.01 13.75
CA VAL A 101 -1.05 -4.32 14.40
C VAL A 101 -1.97 -4.26 15.61
N ASP A 102 -2.96 -5.13 15.60
CA ASP A 102 -3.83 -5.39 16.74
C ASP A 102 -3.17 -6.46 17.62
N ALA A 103 -2.42 -5.99 18.63
CA ALA A 103 -1.62 -6.85 19.49
C ALA A 103 -2.48 -7.77 20.39
N ASP A 104 -3.76 -7.45 20.58
CA ASP A 104 -4.70 -8.22 21.42
C ASP A 104 -5.46 -9.26 20.59
N SER A 105 -5.53 -9.08 19.26
CA SER A 105 -6.05 -10.11 18.33
C SER A 105 -5.07 -11.27 18.07
N LEU A 106 -3.83 -11.17 18.54
CA LEU A 106 -2.82 -12.21 18.35
C LEU A 106 -3.15 -13.45 19.20
N PRO A 107 -2.86 -14.67 18.71
CA PRO A 107 -3.21 -15.89 19.44
C PRO A 107 -2.33 -16.15 20.67
N TRP A 108 -1.38 -15.25 20.96
CA TRP A 108 -0.52 -15.28 22.13
C TRP A 108 -0.56 -13.92 22.83
N GLU A 109 -0.33 -13.93 24.14
CA GLU A 109 -0.21 -12.70 24.92
C GLU A 109 1.01 -11.89 24.47
N SER A 110 0.75 -10.66 24.02
CA SER A 110 1.79 -9.76 23.55
C SER A 110 2.51 -9.10 24.72
N ARG A 111 3.84 -9.20 24.73
CA ARG A 111 4.69 -8.61 25.77
C ARG A 111 4.54 -7.09 25.82
N ALA A 112 4.66 -6.51 27.01
CA ALA A 112 4.54 -5.07 27.23
C ALA A 112 5.55 -4.27 26.39
N GLU A 113 6.79 -4.75 26.27
CA GLU A 113 7.84 -4.10 25.48
C GLU A 113 7.50 -4.08 23.98
N TYR A 114 6.83 -5.12 23.49
CA TYR A 114 6.40 -5.17 22.10
C TYR A 114 5.28 -4.18 21.81
N LYS A 115 4.31 -4.05 22.73
CA LYS A 115 3.24 -3.04 22.63
C LYS A 115 3.82 -1.62 22.64
N GLU A 116 4.79 -1.36 23.51
CA GLU A 116 5.47 -0.07 23.56
C GLU A 116 6.27 0.20 22.28
N TRP A 117 7.01 -0.79 21.78
CA TRP A 117 7.71 -0.67 20.50
C TRP A 117 6.73 -0.35 19.35
N LEU A 118 5.59 -1.05 19.25
CA LEU A 118 4.57 -0.75 18.24
C LEU A 118 4.00 0.67 18.38
N ARG A 119 3.80 1.15 19.61
CA ARG A 119 3.32 2.50 19.90
C ARG A 119 4.33 3.56 19.42
N THR A 120 5.62 3.41 19.74
CA THR A 120 6.68 4.33 19.26
C THR A 120 6.77 4.37 17.74
N GLN A 121 6.39 3.28 17.09
CA GLN A 121 6.38 3.14 15.64
C GLN A 121 5.08 3.63 14.99
N GLY A 122 4.06 4.05 15.76
CA GLY A 122 2.75 4.46 15.24
C GLY A 122 1.97 3.31 14.61
N ARG A 123 2.22 2.07 15.05
CA ARG A 123 1.65 0.83 14.48
C ARG A 123 0.71 0.11 15.41
N LEU A 124 0.66 0.48 16.69
CA LEU A 124 -0.28 -0.14 17.61
C LEU A 124 -1.69 0.35 17.27
N LYS A 125 -2.61 -0.58 16.99
CA LYS A 125 -4.03 -0.23 16.84
C LYS A 125 -4.55 0.22 18.20
N CYS A 126 -4.91 1.50 18.32
CA CYS A 126 -5.61 2.01 19.49
C CYS A 126 -7.10 1.68 19.31
N GLY A 127 -7.67 0.94 20.26
CA GLY A 127 -9.11 0.67 20.32
C GLY A 127 -9.93 1.93 20.55
#